data_AF-A0A6G1G7T7-F1
#
_entry.id   AF-A0A6G1G7T7-F1
#
_cell.length_a   1.000
_cell.length_b   1.000
_cell.length_c   1.000
_cell.angle_alpha   90.00
_cell.angle_beta   90.00
_cell.angle_gamma   90.00
#
_symmetry.space_group_name_H-M   'P 1'
#
loop_
_entity.id
_entity.type
_entity.pdbx_description
1 polymer ?
#
loop_
_entity_poly.entity_id
_entity_poly.type
_entity_poly.pdbx_seq_one_letter_code
_entity_poly.pdbx_strand_id
1 'polypeptide(L)'
;MVSTGSEDGEYGEARDEFEIAAEETEKNTTYAPGDREAARDALNKLAEAYKAVVEGPDTELGEEIKRRIGQRIRELDNAVGNLEKYAQNQD
;
A
#
# COMPACT_ATOMS: atom_id res chain seq x y z
N MET A 1 -8.31 20.60 -21.95
CA MET A 1 -7.13 20.27 -21.13
C MET A 1 -7.40 18.87 -20.61
N VAL A 2 -6.87 17.85 -21.29
CA VAL A 2 -7.02 16.46 -20.83
C VAL A 2 -6.08 16.36 -19.63
N SER A 3 -6.64 16.40 -18.43
CA SER A 3 -5.91 16.01 -17.23
C SER A 3 -5.49 14.56 -17.47
N THR A 4 -4.20 14.37 -17.71
CA THR A 4 -3.52 13.09 -17.58
C THR A 4 -3.78 12.62 -16.15
N GLY A 5 -4.86 11.86 -15.97
CA GLY A 5 -5.11 11.11 -14.75
C GLY A 5 -3.93 10.18 -14.57
N SER A 6 -3.29 10.32 -13.41
CA SER A 6 -2.05 9.70 -12.99
C SER A 6 -1.96 8.23 -13.40
N GLU A 7 -0.79 7.86 -13.91
CA GLU A 7 -0.35 6.48 -13.97
C GLU A 7 -0.48 5.90 -12.54
N ASP A 8 -1.13 4.73 -12.39
CA ASP A 8 -1.32 3.97 -11.13
C ASP A 8 -2.53 4.34 -10.23
N GLY A 9 -3.53 3.45 -10.15
CA GLY A 9 -4.72 3.54 -9.26
C GLY A 9 -4.40 3.32 -7.77
N GLU A 10 -5.24 2.60 -7.00
CA GLU A 10 -5.01 2.38 -5.55
C GLU A 10 -3.62 1.80 -5.20
N TYR A 11 -2.96 1.13 -6.15
CA TYR A 11 -1.58 0.66 -5.99
C TYR A 11 -0.53 1.78 -5.95
N GLY A 12 -0.71 2.82 -6.78
CA GLY A 12 0.17 3.99 -6.80
C GLY A 12 0.06 4.76 -5.49
N GLU A 13 -1.17 5.03 -5.06
CA GLU A 13 -1.45 5.73 -3.80
C GLU A 13 -0.85 4.98 -2.59
N ALA A 14 -1.07 3.66 -2.48
CA ALA A 14 -0.50 2.89 -1.37
C ALA A 14 1.04 2.85 -1.36
N ARG A 15 1.67 2.92 -2.54
CA ARG A 15 3.13 2.93 -2.67
C ARG A 15 3.72 4.30 -2.31
N ASP A 16 3.11 5.38 -2.79
CA ASP A 16 3.55 6.74 -2.50
C ASP A 16 3.46 7.04 -1.00
N GLU A 17 2.33 6.68 -0.38
CA GLU A 17 2.15 6.83 1.07
C GLU A 17 3.16 6.01 1.88
N PHE A 18 3.50 4.79 1.42
CA PHE A 18 4.57 3.99 2.05
C PHE A 18 5.94 4.67 1.95
N GLU A 19 6.28 5.27 0.82
CA GLU A 19 7.56 5.95 0.63
C GLU A 19 7.68 7.17 1.56
N ILE A 20 6.61 7.95 1.70
CA ILE A 20 6.53 9.08 2.64
C ILE A 20 6.69 8.57 4.08
N ALA A 21 5.93 7.55 4.47
CA ALA A 21 5.99 6.98 5.81
C ALA A 21 7.38 6.45 6.17
N ALA A 22 8.07 5.82 5.22
CA ALA A 22 9.42 5.31 5.39
C ALA A 22 10.43 6.46 5.60
N GLU A 23 10.36 7.51 4.78
CA GLU A 23 11.25 8.67 4.87
C GLU A 23 11.08 9.42 6.19
N GLU A 24 9.84 9.70 6.60
CA GLU A 24 9.56 10.45 7.82
C GLU A 24 9.89 9.66 9.09
N THR A 25 9.72 8.32 9.05
CA THR A 25 10.14 7.44 10.14
C THR A 25 11.67 7.38 10.26
N GLU A 26 12.42 7.36 9.15
CA GLU A 26 13.90 7.42 9.18
C GLU A 26 14.39 8.75 9.78
N LYS A 27 13.72 9.86 9.44
CA LYS A 27 14.04 11.20 9.95
C LYS A 27 13.58 11.43 11.40
N ASN A 28 12.86 10.48 12.00
CA ASN A 28 12.28 10.57 13.34
C ASN A 28 11.48 11.88 13.55
N THR A 29 10.64 12.22 12.57
CA THR A 29 9.82 13.43 12.63
C THR A 29 8.57 13.19 13.48
N THR A 30 7.94 14.27 13.96
CA THR A 30 6.65 14.19 14.67
C THR A 30 5.51 13.70 13.78
N TYR A 31 5.66 13.75 12.45
CA TYR A 31 4.64 13.34 11.48
C TYR A 31 4.66 11.84 11.19
N ALA A 32 5.79 11.17 11.43
CA ALA A 32 6.00 9.76 11.17
C ALA A 32 4.87 8.80 11.67
N PRO A 33 4.20 9.02 12.82
CA PRO A 33 3.05 8.19 13.22
C PRO A 33 1.84 8.32 12.28
N GLY A 34 1.53 9.54 11.83
CA GLY A 34 0.40 9.79 10.93
C GLY A 34 0.66 9.24 9.53
N ASP A 35 1.88 9.37 9.03
CA ASP A 35 2.24 8.84 7.71
C ASP A 35 2.22 7.31 7.69
N ARG A 36 2.64 6.64 8.78
CA ARG A 36 2.49 5.19 8.92
C ARG A 36 1.03 4.74 8.93
N GLU A 37 0.15 5.50 9.59
CA GLU A 37 -1.31 5.23 9.58
C GLU A 37 -1.88 5.39 8.17
N ALA A 38 -1.49 6.44 7.45
CA ALA A 38 -1.90 6.67 6.06
C ALA A 38 -1.45 5.54 5.12
N ALA A 39 -0.20 5.09 5.22
CA ALA A 39 0.32 3.95 4.46
C ALA A 39 -0.45 2.65 4.77
N ARG A 40 -0.81 2.43 6.04
CA ARG A 40 -1.60 1.25 6.44
C ARG A 40 -3.02 1.32 5.88
N ASP A 41 -3.67 2.47 5.94
CA ASP A 41 -5.02 2.66 5.40
C ASP A 41 -5.07 2.51 3.88
N ALA A 42 -4.09 3.07 3.16
CA ALA A 42 -3.98 2.92 1.72
C ALA A 42 -3.76 1.46 1.30
N LEU A 43 -2.89 0.73 2.03
CA LEU A 43 -2.68 -0.71 1.83
C LEU A 43 -3.96 -1.52 2.08
N ASN A 44 -4.75 -1.18 3.10
CA ASN A 44 -6.01 -1.85 3.39
C ASN A 44 -7.00 -1.69 2.22
N LYS A 45 -7.15 -0.47 1.70
CA LYS A 45 -7.99 -0.19 0.52
C LYS A 45 -7.54 -0.98 -0.70
N LEU A 46 -6.24 -1.01 -0.97
CA LEU A 46 -5.66 -1.80 -2.06
C LEU A 46 -5.96 -3.31 -1.90
N ALA A 47 -5.85 -3.83 -0.68
CA ALA A 47 -6.13 -5.23 -0.38
C ALA A 47 -7.63 -5.56 -0.57
N GLU A 48 -8.53 -4.66 -0.18
CA GLU A 48 -9.97 -4.80 -0.40
C GLU A 48 -10.33 -4.78 -1.90
N ALA A 49 -9.80 -3.82 -2.65
CA ALA A 49 -10.00 -3.74 -4.10
C ALA A 49 -9.47 -4.99 -4.81
N TYR A 50 -8.26 -5.44 -4.45
CA TYR A 50 -7.68 -6.68 -4.96
C TYR A 50 -8.57 -7.89 -4.66
N LYS A 51 -9.06 -8.02 -3.42
CA LYS A 51 -9.93 -9.12 -3.01
C LYS A 51 -11.24 -9.12 -3.80
N ALA A 52 -11.86 -7.96 -3.98
CA ALA A 52 -13.10 -7.82 -4.75
C ALA A 52 -12.95 -8.29 -6.21
N VAL A 53 -11.78 -8.03 -6.83
CA VAL A 53 -11.48 -8.51 -8.19
C VAL A 53 -11.20 -10.01 -8.21
N VAL A 54 -10.38 -10.51 -7.28
CA VAL A 54 -9.96 -11.93 -7.25
C VAL A 54 -11.12 -12.87 -6.90
N GLU A 55 -12.03 -12.44 -6.02
CA GLU A 55 -13.22 -13.21 -5.62
C GLU A 55 -14.45 -12.90 -6.47
N GLY A 56 -14.29 -12.04 -7.49
CA GLY A 56 -15.34 -11.62 -8.39
C GLY A 56 -15.81 -12.72 -9.36
N PRO A 57 -16.90 -12.45 -10.11
CA PRO A 57 -17.46 -13.42 -11.06
C PRO A 57 -16.56 -13.69 -12.27
N ASP A 58 -15.62 -12.80 -12.59
CA ASP A 58 -14.65 -12.98 -13.68
C ASP A 58 -13.40 -13.69 -13.17
N THR A 59 -13.45 -15.02 -13.18
CA THR A 59 -12.39 -15.88 -12.65
C THR A 59 -11.09 -15.80 -13.45
N GLU A 60 -11.15 -15.51 -14.75
CA GLU A 60 -9.94 -15.40 -15.59
C GLU A 60 -9.17 -14.12 -15.25
N LEU A 61 -9.89 -13.00 -15.15
CA LEU A 61 -9.32 -11.73 -14.68
C LEU A 61 -8.78 -11.87 -13.25
N GLY A 62 -9.55 -12.50 -12.35
CA GLY A 62 -9.13 -12.74 -10.97
C GLY A 62 -7.81 -13.50 -10.87
N GLU A 63 -7.64 -14.58 -11.64
CA GLU A 63 -6.41 -15.36 -11.65
C GLU A 63 -5.23 -14.64 -12.33
N GLU A 64 -5.48 -13.77 -13.31
CA GLU A 64 -4.44 -12.90 -13.87
C GLU A 64 -3.94 -11.88 -12.83
N ILE A 65 -4.86 -11.15 -12.19
CA ILE A 65 -4.54 -10.13 -11.19
C ILE A 65 -3.86 -10.76 -9.98
N LYS A 66 -4.34 -11.91 -9.51
CA LYS A 66 -3.72 -12.68 -8.42
C LYS A 66 -2.26 -13.05 -8.71
N ARG A 67 -1.95 -13.47 -9.93
CA ARG A 67 -0.57 -13.80 -10.35
C ARG A 67 0.33 -12.58 -10.47
N ARG A 68 -0.19 -11.46 -10.97
CA ARG A 68 0.61 -10.25 -11.23
C ARG A 68 0.82 -9.39 -9.98
N ILE A 69 -0.23 -9.21 -9.18
CA ILE A 69 -0.28 -8.19 -8.12
C ILE A 69 -0.25 -8.81 -6.72
N GLY A 70 -0.64 -10.08 -6.57
CA GLY A 70 -0.73 -10.74 -5.27
C GLY A 70 0.61 -10.88 -4.54
N GLN A 71 1.75 -10.90 -5.24
CA GLN A 71 3.07 -10.85 -4.61
C GLN A 71 3.39 -9.44 -4.12
N ARG A 72 3.14 -8.41 -4.94
CA ARG A 72 3.46 -7.01 -4.63
C ARG A 72 2.72 -6.51 -3.40
N ILE A 73 1.44 -6.85 -3.26
CA ILE A 73 0.64 -6.52 -2.05
C ILE A 73 1.24 -7.16 -0.81
N ARG A 74 1.69 -8.43 -0.89
CA ARG A 74 2.34 -9.11 0.24
C ARG A 74 3.67 -8.47 0.61
N GLU A 75 4.46 -8.05 -0.38
CA GLU A 75 5.72 -7.35 -0.13
C GLU A 75 5.47 -6.00 0.55
N LEU A 76 4.48 -5.24 0.09
CA LEU A 76 4.10 -3.96 0.66
C LEU A 76 3.55 -4.10 2.09
N ASP A 77 2.71 -5.12 2.36
CA ASP A 77 2.21 -5.39 3.71
C ASP A 77 3.32 -5.75 4.71
N ASN A 78 4.27 -6.57 4.29
CA ASN A 78 5.43 -6.86 5.12
C ASN A 78 6.29 -5.61 5.38
N ALA A 79 6.43 -4.73 4.38
CA ALA A 79 7.20 -3.51 4.50
C ALA A 79 6.55 -2.52 5.48
N VAL A 80 5.23 -2.28 5.35
CA VAL A 80 4.45 -1.46 6.30
C VAL A 80 4.52 -2.06 7.71
N GLY A 81 4.32 -3.37 7.86
CA GLY A 81 4.40 -4.02 9.16
C GLY A 81 5.79 -3.97 9.81
N ASN A 82 6.86 -3.97 9.02
CA ASN A 82 8.22 -3.78 9.53
C ASN A 82 8.45 -2.33 9.97
N LEU A 83 7.89 -1.36 9.25
CA LEU A 83 7.97 0.06 9.58
C LEU A 83 7.22 0.37 10.90
N GLU A 84 6.02 -0.19 11.06
CA GLU A 84 5.24 -0.13 12.31
C GLU A 84 6.02 -0.69 13.50
N LYS A 85 6.64 -1.87 13.34
CA LYS A 85 7.48 -2.49 14.37
C LYS A 85 8.71 -1.66 14.69
N TYR A 86 9.40 -1.12 13.69
CA TYR A 86 10.59 -0.29 13.90
C TYR A 86 10.25 0.90 14.80
N ALA A 87 9.14 1.59 14.52
CA ALA A 87 8.67 2.70 15.33
C ALA A 87 8.34 2.30 16.78
N GLN A 88 7.70 1.14 16.99
CA GLN A 88 7.41 0.62 18.34
C GLN A 88 8.66 0.28 19.16
N ASN A 89 9.79 0.00 18.51
CA ASN A 89 11.05 -0.31 19.19
C ASN A 89 11.93 0.95 19.43
N GLN A 90 11.47 2.14 19.02
CA GLN A 90 12.18 3.41 19.24
C GLN A 90 11.65 4.24 20.42
N ASP A 91 10.60 3.77 21.10
CA ASP A 91 9.99 4.41 22.28
C ASP A 91 10.71 4.01 23.59
#